data_AF-A0A7C4SCG2-F1
#
_entry.id   AF-A0A7C4SCG2-F1
#
_cell.length_a   1.000
_cell.length_b   1.000
_cell.length_c   1.000
_cell.angle_alpha   90.00
_cell.angle_beta   90.00
_cell.angle_gamma   90.00
#
_symmetry.space_group_name_H-M   'P 1'
#
loop_
_entity.id
_entity.type
_entity.pdbx_description
1 polymer ?
#
loop_
_entity_poly.entity_id
_entity_poly.type
_entity_poly.pdbx_seq_one_letter_code
_entity_poly.pdbx_strand_id
1 'polypeptide(L)'
;METKIMPRNFEIALKLLEVAIESEGEEYWVRLSEMRSEALELMKIISEFNPRLVGSVWRGIVKPNSDIDIEVDCEEPETIMKKLRENNFEIIQVEEIDLPEPLREGSIAKIKTKTRKDYNVEIILKEHSAYLNPSKCDIYGDVKKGLTLSELNKIMREEPTRLFIPS
;
A
#
# COMPACT_ATOMS: atom_id res chain seq x y z
N MET A 1 -40.75 -4.75 -6.44
CA MET A 1 -39.68 -4.51 -5.46
C MET A 1 -38.44 -4.15 -6.26
N GLU A 2 -38.02 -2.89 -6.24
CA GLU A 2 -36.77 -2.47 -6.88
C GLU A 2 -35.61 -3.07 -6.08
N THR A 3 -34.96 -4.10 -6.63
CA THR A 3 -33.67 -4.56 -6.14
C THR A 3 -32.67 -3.48 -6.47
N LYS A 4 -32.32 -2.65 -5.48
CA LYS A 4 -31.22 -1.69 -5.56
C LYS A 4 -29.93 -2.50 -5.73
N ILE A 5 -29.53 -2.76 -6.97
CA ILE A 5 -28.29 -3.47 -7.30
C ILE A 5 -27.15 -2.58 -6.79
N MET A 6 -26.54 -3.00 -5.69
CA MET A 6 -25.38 -2.29 -5.13
C MET A 6 -24.19 -2.58 -6.05
N PRO A 7 -23.49 -1.55 -6.55
CA PRO A 7 -22.33 -1.76 -7.40
C PRO A 7 -21.27 -2.52 -6.61
N ARG A 8 -20.51 -3.38 -7.29
CA ARG A 8 -19.40 -4.11 -6.66
C ARG A 8 -18.33 -3.10 -6.26
N ASN A 9 -17.61 -3.36 -5.16
CA ASN A 9 -16.52 -2.49 -4.70
C ASN A 9 -15.52 -2.14 -5.82
N PHE A 10 -15.25 -3.09 -6.72
CA PHE A 10 -14.50 -2.90 -7.96
C PHE A 10 -15.05 -1.79 -8.86
N GLU A 11 -16.35 -1.82 -9.16
CA GLU A 11 -17.02 -0.84 -10.04
C GLU A 11 -16.98 0.55 -9.42
N ILE A 12 -17.14 0.63 -8.09
CA ILE A 12 -17.00 1.88 -7.34
C ILE A 12 -15.57 2.41 -7.46
N ALA A 13 -14.55 1.58 -7.27
CA ALA A 13 -13.16 2.00 -7.38
C ALA A 13 -12.81 2.55 -8.77
N LEU A 14 -13.31 1.90 -9.84
CA LEU A 14 -13.10 2.39 -11.21
C LEU A 14 -13.83 3.70 -11.48
N LYS A 15 -15.05 3.87 -10.97
CA LYS A 15 -15.77 5.15 -11.11
C LYS A 15 -15.11 6.28 -10.34
N LEU A 16 -14.55 5.99 -9.16
CA LEU A 16 -13.77 6.98 -8.42
C LEU A 16 -12.50 7.39 -9.19
N LEU A 17 -11.82 6.44 -9.83
CA LEU A 17 -10.66 6.72 -10.69
C LEU A 17 -11.04 7.63 -11.86
N GLU A 18 -12.12 7.31 -12.58
CA GLU A 18 -12.61 8.10 -13.72
C GLU A 18 -12.90 9.55 -13.31
N VAL A 19 -13.68 9.74 -12.23
CA VAL A 19 -14.00 11.06 -11.70
C VAL A 19 -12.75 11.82 -11.24
N ALA A 20 -11.80 11.15 -10.59
CA ALA A 20 -10.57 11.77 -10.13
C ALA A 20 -9.70 12.25 -11.32
N ILE A 21 -9.54 11.43 -12.35
CA ILE A 21 -8.78 11.80 -13.55
C ILE A 21 -9.46 12.97 -14.28
N GLU A 22 -10.79 12.95 -14.42
CA GLU A 22 -11.55 14.03 -15.06
C GLU A 22 -11.44 15.35 -14.28
N SER A 23 -11.47 15.28 -12.95
CA SER A 23 -11.46 16.47 -12.09
C SER A 23 -10.05 17.04 -11.85
N GLU A 24 -9.04 16.19 -11.73
CA GLU A 24 -7.68 16.58 -11.31
C GLU A 24 -6.68 16.63 -12.49
N GLY A 25 -6.97 15.91 -13.59
CA GLY A 25 -6.12 15.88 -14.77
C GLY A 25 -4.71 15.37 -14.48
N GLU A 26 -3.69 16.16 -14.87
CA GLU A 26 -2.29 15.80 -14.69
C GLU A 26 -1.85 15.69 -13.23
N GLU A 27 -2.48 16.44 -12.32
CA GLU A 27 -2.11 16.46 -10.89
C GLU A 27 -2.31 15.09 -10.23
N TYR A 28 -3.32 14.33 -10.67
CA TYR A 28 -3.54 12.95 -10.22
C TYR A 28 -2.30 12.08 -10.48
N TRP A 29 -1.77 12.17 -11.70
CA TRP A 29 -0.65 11.35 -12.15
C TRP A 29 0.67 11.78 -11.52
N VAL A 30 0.86 13.08 -11.32
CA VAL A 30 1.99 13.62 -10.55
C VAL A 30 1.94 13.05 -9.13
N ARG A 31 0.80 13.12 -8.44
CA ARG A 31 0.64 12.58 -7.09
C ARG A 31 0.95 11.09 -7.03
N LEU A 32 0.41 10.29 -7.95
CA LEU A 32 0.67 8.84 -7.98
C LEU A 32 2.17 8.53 -8.14
N SER A 33 2.84 9.23 -9.05
CA SER A 33 4.28 9.08 -9.29
C SER A 33 5.09 9.47 -8.04
N GLU A 34 4.72 10.57 -7.38
CA GLU A 34 5.37 11.01 -6.14
C GLU A 34 5.17 10.02 -5.00
N MET A 35 3.96 9.54 -4.76
CA MET A 35 3.69 8.54 -3.72
C MET A 35 4.49 7.26 -3.94
N ARG A 36 4.61 6.80 -5.20
CA ARG A 36 5.44 5.64 -5.55
C ARG A 36 6.93 5.90 -5.37
N SER A 37 7.39 7.12 -5.65
CA SER A 37 8.77 7.54 -5.39
C SER A 37 9.09 7.52 -3.89
N GLU A 38 8.22 8.09 -3.06
CA GLU A 38 8.40 8.11 -1.61
C GLU A 38 8.33 6.70 -1.01
N ALA A 39 7.41 5.87 -1.51
CA ALA A 39 7.37 4.44 -1.16
C ALA A 39 8.69 3.74 -1.52
N LEU A 40 9.22 3.98 -2.72
CA LEU A 40 10.47 3.39 -3.17
C LEU A 40 11.66 3.80 -2.29
N GLU A 41 11.73 5.06 -1.86
CA GLU A 41 12.78 5.51 -0.93
C GLU A 41 12.69 4.80 0.42
N LEU A 42 11.50 4.71 1.01
CA LEU A 42 11.28 4.04 2.28
C LEU A 42 11.58 2.53 2.16
N MET A 43 11.09 1.87 1.11
CA MET A 43 11.34 0.45 0.86
C MET A 43 12.84 0.13 0.69
N LYS A 44 13.67 1.07 0.20
CA LYS A 44 15.13 0.87 0.18
C LYS A 44 15.73 0.82 1.59
N ILE A 45 15.24 1.68 2.48
CA ILE A 45 15.71 1.78 3.87
C ILE A 45 15.41 0.49 4.65
N ILE A 46 14.21 -0.05 4.45
CA ILE A 46 13.73 -1.27 5.12
C ILE A 46 13.88 -2.52 4.24
N SER A 47 14.79 -2.50 3.27
CA SER A 47 14.92 -3.54 2.24
C SER A 47 15.20 -4.95 2.79
N GLU A 48 15.85 -5.04 3.96
CA GLU A 48 16.13 -6.32 4.64
C GLU A 48 14.87 -7.07 5.10
N PHE A 49 13.74 -6.37 5.24
CA PHE A 49 12.45 -6.94 5.67
C PHE A 49 11.54 -7.34 4.51
N ASN A 50 12.08 -7.41 3.29
CA ASN A 50 11.35 -7.73 2.07
C ASN A 50 10.07 -6.88 1.93
N PRO A 51 10.15 -5.56 1.75
CA PRO A 51 8.96 -4.74 1.67
C PRO A 51 8.20 -4.96 0.35
N ARG A 52 6.88 -4.93 0.42
CA ARG A 52 5.96 -4.90 -0.71
C ARG A 52 5.00 -3.70 -0.62
N LEU A 53 4.98 -2.87 -1.64
CA LEU A 53 3.97 -1.83 -1.80
C LEU A 53 2.63 -2.48 -2.16
N VAL A 54 1.60 -2.22 -1.37
CA VAL A 54 0.24 -2.75 -1.57
C VAL A 54 -0.77 -1.60 -1.63
N GLY A 55 -2.06 -1.92 -1.52
CA GLY A 55 -3.12 -0.91 -1.41
C GLY A 55 -3.28 -0.02 -2.63
N SER A 56 -3.75 1.21 -2.37
CA SER A 56 -4.17 2.16 -3.40
C SER A 56 -3.04 2.61 -4.32
N VAL A 57 -1.86 2.87 -3.75
CA VAL A 57 -0.66 3.34 -4.46
C VAL A 57 -0.08 2.27 -5.39
N TRP A 58 -0.10 1.00 -4.96
CA TRP A 58 0.20 -0.11 -5.86
C TRP A 58 -0.78 -0.13 -7.03
N ARG A 59 -2.09 -0.13 -6.77
CA ARG A 59 -3.12 -0.21 -7.83
C ARG A 59 -3.06 0.97 -8.80
N GLY A 60 -2.59 2.12 -8.34
CA GLY A 60 -2.65 3.38 -9.06
C GLY A 60 -4.02 4.07 -8.97
N ILE A 61 -4.85 3.64 -8.00
CA ILE A 61 -6.17 4.21 -7.72
C ILE A 61 -6.08 4.91 -6.36
N VAL A 62 -5.57 6.14 -6.38
CA VAL A 62 -5.27 6.94 -5.18
C VAL A 62 -6.26 8.08 -5.00
N LYS A 63 -6.39 8.56 -3.77
CA LYS A 63 -7.12 9.77 -3.39
C LYS A 63 -6.13 10.80 -2.83
N PRO A 64 -6.48 12.09 -2.71
CA PRO A 64 -5.59 13.10 -2.14
C PRO A 64 -5.02 12.74 -0.76
N ASN A 65 -5.77 11.97 0.03
CA ASN A 65 -5.41 11.51 1.37
C ASN A 65 -5.15 9.99 1.44
N SER A 66 -4.83 9.35 0.32
CA SER A 66 -4.41 7.95 0.34
C SER A 66 -3.14 7.78 1.16
N ASP A 67 -3.09 6.72 1.97
CA ASP A 67 -1.87 6.29 2.64
C ASP A 67 -1.00 5.43 1.68
N ILE A 68 0.30 5.40 1.94
CA ILE A 68 1.23 4.45 1.32
C ILE A 68 1.25 3.18 2.19
N ASP A 69 0.65 2.11 1.68
CA ASP A 69 0.57 0.82 2.39
C ASP A 69 1.77 -0.08 2.01
N ILE A 70 2.56 -0.51 2.97
CA ILE A 70 3.71 -1.40 2.77
C ILE A 70 3.58 -2.63 3.68
N GLU A 71 3.60 -3.82 3.11
CA GLU A 71 3.71 -5.07 3.86
C GLU A 71 5.17 -5.52 3.96
N VAL A 72 5.54 -6.12 5.08
CA VAL A 72 6.90 -6.62 5.36
C VAL A 72 6.87 -8.02 5.98
N ASP A 73 7.90 -8.80 5.69
CA ASP A 73 8.14 -10.12 6.27
C ASP A 73 8.93 -9.98 7.57
N CYS A 74 8.22 -9.66 8.66
CA CYS A 74 8.82 -9.37 9.96
C CYS A 74 7.77 -9.51 11.05
N GLU A 75 8.15 -10.11 12.18
CA GLU A 75 7.27 -10.30 13.34
C GLU A 75 7.61 -9.39 14.53
N GLU A 76 8.73 -8.64 14.47
CA GLU A 76 9.23 -7.78 15.56
C GLU A 76 9.21 -6.30 15.14
N PRO A 77 8.18 -5.50 15.52
CA PRO A 77 8.04 -4.09 15.15
C PRO A 77 9.26 -3.23 15.47
N GLU A 78 9.92 -3.53 16.59
CA GLU A 78 11.05 -2.81 17.16
C GLU A 78 12.24 -2.76 16.19
N THR A 79 12.45 -3.82 15.40
CA THR A 79 13.53 -3.88 14.41
C THR A 79 13.32 -2.88 13.28
N ILE A 80 12.09 -2.77 12.79
CA ILE A 80 11.69 -1.82 11.75
C ILE A 80 11.71 -0.41 12.31
N MET A 81 11.15 -0.19 13.50
CA MET A 81 11.15 1.12 14.16
C MET A 81 12.57 1.64 14.39
N LYS A 82 13.51 0.77 14.78
CA LYS A 82 14.93 1.13 14.88
C LYS A 82 15.47 1.61 13.54
N LYS A 83 15.22 0.86 12.45
CA LYS A 83 15.68 1.24 11.11
C LYS A 83 15.11 2.58 10.63
N LEU A 84 13.83 2.81 10.89
CA LEU A 84 13.15 4.07 10.58
C LEU A 84 13.77 5.25 11.35
N ARG A 85 13.98 5.10 12.66
CA ARG A 85 14.61 6.16 13.48
C ARG A 85 16.04 6.46 13.06
N GLU A 86 16.84 5.44 12.73
CA GLU A 86 18.21 5.61 12.20
C GLU A 86 18.24 6.39 10.88
N ASN A 87 17.11 6.45 10.16
CA ASN A 87 16.96 7.18 8.91
C ASN A 87 16.06 8.43 9.05
N ASN A 88 15.88 8.91 10.29
CA ASN A 88 15.17 10.14 10.65
C ASN A 88 13.66 10.13 10.32
N PHE A 89 13.03 8.96 10.32
CA PHE A 89 11.57 8.86 10.25
C PHE A 89 10.95 8.98 11.65
N GLU A 90 9.89 9.77 11.76
CA GLU A 90 9.09 9.87 12.97
C GLU A 90 8.10 8.71 13.05
N ILE A 91 8.04 8.04 14.20
CA ILE A 91 7.03 7.01 14.45
C ILE A 91 5.82 7.69 15.08
N ILE A 92 4.71 7.72 14.35
CA ILE A 92 3.47 8.39 14.76
C ILE A 92 2.67 7.48 15.69
N GLN A 93 2.56 6.21 15.32
CA GLN A 93 1.77 5.23 16.06
C GLN A 93 2.32 3.83 15.80
N VAL A 94 2.20 2.95 16.79
CA VAL A 94 2.37 1.51 16.64
C VAL A 94 1.12 0.85 17.22
N GLU A 95 0.56 -0.10 16.49
CA GLU A 95 -0.68 -0.80 16.85
C GLU A 95 -0.46 -2.30 16.68
N GLU A 96 -0.58 -3.06 17.76
CA GLU A 96 -0.66 -4.53 17.69
C GLU A 96 -2.03 -4.94 17.16
N ILE A 97 -2.07 -5.92 16.26
CA ILE A 97 -3.31 -6.38 15.62
C ILE A 97 -3.85 -7.57 16.40
N ASP A 98 -4.80 -7.30 17.29
CA ASP A 98 -5.54 -8.32 18.05
C ASP A 98 -6.86 -8.68 17.36
N LEU A 99 -6.75 -9.30 16.19
CA LEU A 99 -7.88 -9.84 15.43
C LEU A 99 -7.77 -11.36 15.34
N PRO A 100 -8.88 -12.12 15.38
CA PRO A 100 -8.83 -13.55 15.11
C PRO A 100 -8.64 -13.83 13.61
N GLU A 101 -8.04 -14.98 13.26
CA GLU A 101 -8.13 -15.50 11.90
C GLU A 101 -9.59 -15.84 11.54
N PRO A 102 -10.03 -15.63 10.29
CA PRO A 102 -9.25 -15.19 9.12
C PRO A 102 -9.16 -13.67 8.95
N LEU A 103 -9.71 -12.86 9.87
CA LEU A 103 -9.79 -11.39 9.72
C LEU A 103 -8.43 -10.71 9.81
N ARG A 104 -7.53 -11.27 10.62
CA ARG A 104 -6.16 -10.76 10.79
C ARG A 104 -5.31 -10.94 9.53
N GLU A 105 -5.60 -11.97 8.74
CA GLU A 105 -4.85 -12.36 7.54
C GLU A 105 -3.33 -12.49 7.82
N GLY A 106 -2.94 -12.97 8.99
CA GLY A 106 -1.55 -13.02 9.44
C GLY A 106 -0.86 -11.67 9.65
N SER A 107 -1.60 -10.57 9.79
CA SER A 107 -1.04 -9.26 10.18
C SER A 107 -0.77 -9.21 11.68
N ILE A 108 0.42 -8.78 12.07
CA ILE A 108 0.89 -8.83 13.48
C ILE A 108 0.78 -7.46 14.12
N ALA A 109 1.30 -6.45 13.44
CA ALA A 109 1.34 -5.08 13.93
C ALA A 109 1.32 -4.11 12.75
N LYS A 110 1.00 -2.86 13.05
CA LYS A 110 1.03 -1.75 12.12
C LYS A 110 1.82 -0.59 12.70
N ILE A 111 2.78 -0.09 11.93
CA ILE A 111 3.56 1.10 12.25
C ILE A 111 3.10 2.22 11.33
N LYS A 112 2.68 3.35 11.91
CA LYS A 112 2.36 4.57 11.16
C LYS A 112 3.55 5.53 11.22
N THR A 113 3.94 6.03 10.05
CA THR A 113 4.98 7.03 9.90
C THR A 113 4.63 7.99 8.77
N LYS A 114 5.50 8.95 8.50
CA LYS A 114 5.38 9.91 7.39
C LYS A 114 6.65 9.93 6.57
N THR A 115 6.48 10.10 5.26
CA THR A 115 7.61 10.30 4.35
C THR A 115 8.13 11.75 4.45
N ARG A 116 9.23 12.05 3.75
CA ARG A 116 9.82 13.39 3.75
C ARG A 116 8.91 14.43 3.10
N LYS A 117 8.05 14.00 2.18
CA LYS A 117 6.99 14.83 1.56
C LYS A 117 5.67 14.81 2.33
N ASP A 118 5.66 14.37 3.59
CA ASP A 118 4.48 14.35 4.47
C ASP A 118 3.37 13.39 4.04
N TYR A 119 3.65 12.41 3.17
CA TYR A 119 2.72 11.33 2.89
C TYR A 119 2.66 10.37 4.08
N ASN A 120 1.45 10.00 4.49
CA ASN A 120 1.26 8.97 5.50
C ASN A 120 1.70 7.61 4.95
N VAL A 121 2.33 6.81 5.80
CA VAL A 121 2.72 5.43 5.49
C VAL A 121 2.19 4.52 6.59
N GLU A 122 1.55 3.43 6.18
CA GLU A 122 1.22 2.30 7.04
C GLU A 122 2.13 1.12 6.68
N ILE A 123 3.02 0.74 7.61
CA ILE A 123 3.86 -0.45 7.47
C ILE A 123 3.21 -1.59 8.26
N ILE A 124 2.77 -2.62 7.57
CA ILE A 124 2.05 -3.77 8.11
C ILE A 124 2.99 -4.96 8.20
N LEU A 125 3.24 -5.41 9.42
CA LEU A 125 4.04 -6.58 9.71
C LEU A 125 3.20 -7.84 9.49
N LYS A 126 3.75 -8.80 8.77
CA LYS A 126 3.08 -10.05 8.41
C LYS A 126 3.85 -11.25 8.96
N GLU A 127 3.12 -12.26 9.44
CA GLU A 127 3.64 -13.60 9.64
C GLU A 127 4.24 -14.13 8.32
N HIS A 128 5.36 -14.84 8.40
CA HIS A 128 6.08 -15.31 7.21
C HIS A 128 5.20 -16.11 6.23
N SER A 129 4.34 -16.99 6.78
CA SER A 129 3.43 -17.82 5.99
C SER A 129 2.39 -16.99 5.21
N ALA A 130 1.81 -15.98 5.84
CA ALA A 130 0.83 -15.07 5.26
C ALA A 130 1.48 -14.09 4.28
N TYR A 131 2.70 -13.66 4.57
CA TYR A 131 3.50 -12.88 3.63
C TYR A 131 3.73 -13.68 2.34
N LEU A 132 4.18 -14.94 2.41
CA LEU A 132 4.38 -15.78 1.22
C LEU A 132 3.07 -16.15 0.50
N ASN A 133 1.95 -16.19 1.21
CA ASN A 133 0.63 -16.55 0.67
C ASN A 133 -0.39 -15.41 0.91
N PRO A 134 -0.25 -14.28 0.20
CA PRO A 134 -1.09 -13.11 0.43
C PRO A 134 -2.57 -13.41 0.14
N SER A 135 -3.44 -12.80 0.93
CA SER A 135 -4.90 -12.93 0.82
C SER A 135 -5.43 -12.33 -0.49
N LYS A 136 -6.71 -12.59 -0.76
CA LYS A 136 -7.43 -11.93 -1.87
C LYS A 136 -7.80 -10.51 -1.47
N CYS A 137 -7.81 -9.61 -2.44
CA CYS A 137 -8.29 -8.26 -2.24
C CYS A 137 -9.82 -8.22 -2.24
N ASP A 138 -10.43 -7.66 -1.20
CA ASP A 138 -11.90 -7.53 -1.09
C ASP A 138 -12.52 -6.60 -2.16
N ILE A 139 -11.71 -5.72 -2.74
CA ILE A 139 -12.15 -4.78 -3.78
C ILE A 139 -12.09 -5.44 -5.16
N TYR A 140 -10.96 -6.08 -5.48
CA TYR A 140 -10.61 -6.51 -6.84
C TYR A 140 -10.71 -8.04 -7.06
N GLY A 141 -10.80 -8.83 -5.97
CA GLY A 141 -10.93 -10.29 -6.01
C GLY A 141 -9.66 -11.07 -6.36
N ASP A 142 -8.61 -10.40 -6.82
CA ASP A 142 -7.30 -10.97 -7.12
C ASP A 142 -6.40 -11.02 -5.88
N VAL A 143 -5.32 -11.80 -5.96
CA VAL A 143 -4.32 -11.92 -4.89
C VAL A 143 -3.58 -10.59 -4.68
N LYS A 144 -3.39 -10.18 -3.42
CA LYS A 144 -2.65 -8.96 -3.02
C LYS A 144 -1.13 -9.12 -3.25
N LYS A 145 -0.71 -9.32 -4.50
CA LYS A 145 0.71 -9.55 -4.84
C LYS A 145 1.61 -8.33 -4.57
N GLY A 146 1.05 -7.12 -4.62
CA GLY A 146 1.81 -5.88 -4.43
C GLY A 146 2.85 -5.63 -5.53
N LEU A 147 3.77 -4.72 -5.23
CA LEU A 147 5.04 -4.54 -5.93
C LEU A 147 6.19 -4.73 -4.94
N THR A 148 7.11 -5.63 -5.26
CA THR A 148 8.40 -5.72 -4.56
C THR A 148 9.26 -4.49 -4.83
N LEU A 149 10.32 -4.30 -4.03
CA LEU A 149 11.28 -3.22 -4.22
C LEU A 149 11.85 -3.18 -5.66
N SER A 150 12.20 -4.33 -6.24
CA SER A 150 12.76 -4.42 -7.58
C SER A 150 11.73 -4.10 -8.66
N GLU A 151 10.49 -4.57 -8.51
CA GLU A 151 9.39 -4.27 -9.42
C GLU A 151 8.99 -2.80 -9.38
N LEU A 152 8.84 -2.22 -8.18
CA LEU A 152 8.54 -0.79 -8.04
C LEU A 152 9.63 0.07 -8.68
N ASN A 153 10.91 -0.26 -8.45
CA ASN A 153 12.03 0.44 -9.08
C ASN A 153 12.02 0.30 -10.61
N LYS A 154 11.57 -0.84 -11.16
CA LYS A 154 11.39 -1.01 -12.60
C LYS A 154 10.27 -0.12 -13.12
N ILE A 155 9.10 -0.16 -12.48
CA ILE A 155 7.93 0.66 -12.83
C ILE A 155 8.25 2.15 -12.79
N MET A 156 8.99 2.62 -11.78
CA MET A 156 9.41 4.02 -11.69
C MET A 156 10.35 4.48 -12.82
N ARG A 157 11.01 3.56 -13.53
CA ARG A 157 11.85 3.89 -14.70
C ARG A 157 11.11 3.81 -16.02
N GLU A 158 10.11 2.93 -16.11
CA GLU A 158 9.42 2.62 -17.36
C GLU A 158 8.08 3.36 -17.46
N GLU A 159 7.22 3.22 -16.45
CA GLU A 159 5.85 3.72 -16.48
C GLU A 159 5.35 4.03 -15.04
N PRO A 160 5.80 5.14 -14.42
CA PRO A 160 5.50 5.45 -13.02
C PRO A 160 4.01 5.53 -12.68
N THR A 161 3.17 5.80 -13.68
CA THR A 161 1.72 5.99 -13.56
C THR A 161 0.90 4.75 -13.91
N ARG A 162 1.56 3.61 -14.20
CA ARG A 162 0.89 2.36 -14.59
C ARG A 162 -0.17 1.92 -13.59
N LEU A 163 -1.35 1.56 -14.08
CA LEU A 163 -2.43 0.98 -13.28
C LEU A 163 -2.29 -0.55 -13.18
N PHE A 164 -2.65 -1.12 -12.03
CA PHE A 164 -2.61 -2.57 -11.76
C PHE A 164 -3.99 -3.11 -11.39
N ILE A 165 -4.89 -3.07 -12.37
CA ILE A 165 -6.28 -3.47 -12.23
C ILE A 165 -6.44 -4.87 -12.87
N PRO A 166 -7.01 -5.88 -12.17
CA PRO A 166 -7.26 -7.18 -12.79
C PRO A 166 -8.31 -7.07 -13.89
N SER A 167 -8.19 -7.93 -14.90
CA SER A 167 -9.11 -8.06 -16.04
C SER A 167 -10.36 -8.85 -15.69
#